data_AF-A0A8J3IIM3-F1
#
_entry.id   AF-A0A8J3IIM3-F1
#
_cell.length_a   1.000
_cell.length_b   1.000
_cell.length_c   1.000
_cell.angle_alpha   90.00
_cell.angle_beta   90.00
_cell.angle_gamma   90.00
#
_symmetry.space_group_name_H-M   'P 1'
#
loop_
_entity.id
_entity.type
_entity.pdbx_description
1 polymer ?
#
loop_
_entity_poly.entity_id
_entity_poly.type
_entity_poly.pdbx_seq_one_letter_code
_entity_poly.pdbx_strand_id
1 'polypeptide(L)'
;MSQRQNGNRESPRAGNDDDLEQLLEGGVTLHETQGGDTASAFLVDEDDEEAEEVLPNTDVQGALGLYAEAAQDMATASLELSLGRHFACVDYCNQVAEKAAQAVSLLRYGRRSRYDHDLRALGALVGAPEDIQVEMERLTPFHPEAFYSETPPEEADEVISAEEANHYVQCTRMILRWARNVVLSA
;
A
#
# COMPACT_ATOMS: atom_id res chain seq x y z
N MET A 1 3.69 57.34 -36.46
CA MET A 1 4.91 56.62 -36.00
C MET A 1 4.51 55.58 -34.98
N SER A 2 5.30 54.51 -34.86
CA SER A 2 5.20 53.35 -33.95
C SER A 2 4.34 52.15 -34.35
N GLN A 3 5.00 51.32 -35.16
CA GLN A 3 5.34 49.90 -34.91
C GLN A 3 4.24 48.84 -34.77
N ARG A 4 4.28 47.98 -35.81
CA ARG A 4 3.84 46.59 -35.92
C ARG A 4 4.16 45.73 -34.69
N GLN A 5 3.25 44.83 -34.34
CA GLN A 5 3.60 43.47 -33.92
C GLN A 5 2.58 42.46 -34.47
N ASN A 6 3.09 41.58 -35.34
CA ASN A 6 2.48 40.32 -35.73
C ASN A 6 2.50 39.38 -34.52
N GLY A 7 1.36 38.80 -34.19
CA GLY A 7 1.23 37.69 -33.25
C GLY A 7 0.43 36.58 -33.89
N ASN A 8 1.15 35.63 -34.48
CA ASN A 8 0.67 34.39 -35.08
C ASN A 8 -0.12 33.57 -34.03
N ARG A 9 -1.44 33.49 -34.14
CA ARG A 9 -2.24 32.52 -33.37
C ARG A 9 -2.32 31.24 -34.18
N GLU A 10 -1.31 30.40 -34.02
CA GLU A 10 -1.38 28.99 -34.37
C GLU A 10 -2.44 28.34 -33.47
N SER A 11 -3.50 27.82 -34.09
CA SER A 11 -4.41 26.89 -33.46
C SER A 11 -3.63 25.66 -32.98
N PRO A 12 -3.87 25.14 -31.76
CA PRO A 12 -3.35 23.84 -31.39
C PRO A 12 -3.94 22.83 -32.40
N ARG A 13 -3.05 22.21 -33.17
CA ARG A 13 -3.37 21.07 -34.03
C ARG A 13 -4.14 20.06 -33.19
N ALA A 14 -5.33 19.68 -33.66
CA ALA A 14 -6.02 18.48 -33.24
C ALA A 14 -5.00 17.33 -33.33
N GLY A 15 -4.57 16.83 -32.17
CA GLY A 15 -3.78 15.61 -32.09
C GLY A 15 -4.69 14.47 -32.54
N ASN A 16 -4.18 13.65 -33.44
CA ASN A 16 -4.83 12.46 -33.99
C ASN A 16 -5.29 11.54 -32.84
N ASP A 17 -6.57 11.61 -32.48
CA ASP A 17 -7.21 10.56 -31.69
C ASP A 17 -7.19 9.22 -32.46
N ASP A 18 -7.16 9.29 -33.79
CA ASP A 18 -7.06 8.14 -34.71
C ASP A 18 -5.75 7.35 -34.57
N ASP A 19 -4.65 7.98 -34.11
CA ASP A 19 -3.35 7.30 -33.91
C ASP A 19 -3.33 6.51 -32.59
N LEU A 20 -4.10 6.95 -31.60
CA LEU A 20 -4.22 6.29 -30.29
C LEU A 20 -5.11 5.04 -30.39
N GLU A 21 -6.17 5.11 -31.19
CA GLU A 21 -7.09 3.99 -31.43
C GLU A 21 -6.38 2.86 -32.19
N GLN A 22 -5.53 3.18 -33.18
CA GLN A 22 -4.70 2.18 -33.88
C GLN A 22 -3.67 1.48 -32.99
N LEU A 23 -3.09 2.20 -32.02
CA LEU A 23 -2.14 1.61 -31.06
C LEU A 23 -2.82 0.65 -30.07
N LEU A 24 -4.08 0.90 -29.73
CA LEU A 24 -4.88 0.06 -28.83
C LEU A 24 -5.44 -1.18 -29.53
N GLU A 25 -5.82 -1.07 -30.82
CA GLU A 25 -6.33 -2.20 -31.60
C GLU A 25 -5.21 -3.10 -32.17
N GLY A 26 -4.04 -2.54 -32.49
CA GLY A 26 -2.95 -3.25 -33.15
C GLY A 26 -2.06 -4.11 -32.26
N GLY A 27 -2.05 -3.86 -30.95
CA GLY A 27 -1.15 -4.52 -29.99
C GLY A 27 0.33 -4.15 -30.20
N VAL A 28 1.04 -3.82 -29.13
CA VAL A 28 2.48 -3.53 -29.20
C VAL A 28 3.27 -4.85 -29.32
N THR A 29 3.72 -5.20 -30.52
CA THR A 29 4.69 -6.28 -30.71
C THR A 29 6.10 -5.76 -30.45
N LEU A 30 6.65 -6.06 -29.27
CA LEU A 30 8.08 -5.90 -28.98
C LEU A 30 8.83 -7.11 -29.54
N HIS A 31 9.58 -6.91 -30.63
CA HIS A 31 10.48 -7.94 -31.17
C HIS A 31 11.88 -7.81 -30.54
N GLU A 32 12.39 -8.97 -30.12
CA GLU A 32 13.63 -9.31 -29.40
C GLU A 32 14.92 -8.55 -29.75
N THR A 33 15.81 -8.49 -28.75
CA THR A 33 17.24 -8.72 -29.00
C THR A 33 17.71 -9.90 -28.15
N GLN A 34 17.84 -11.07 -28.77
CA GLN A 34 18.63 -12.19 -28.26
C GLN A 34 20.12 -11.85 -28.42
N GLY A 35 20.90 -12.02 -27.36
CA GLY A 35 22.34 -11.84 -27.36
C GLY A 35 23.04 -12.84 -26.46
N GLY A 36 23.46 -13.97 -27.05
CA GLY A 36 24.80 -14.54 -26.87
C GLY A 36 25.16 -15.22 -25.54
N ASP A 37 25.16 -16.54 -25.59
CA ASP A 37 25.88 -17.49 -24.74
C ASP A 37 27.40 -17.20 -24.65
N THR A 38 27.99 -17.24 -23.46
CA THR A 38 29.36 -17.78 -23.26
C THR A 38 29.56 -18.17 -21.80
N ALA A 39 29.72 -19.48 -21.57
CA ALA A 39 30.35 -20.04 -20.39
C ALA A 39 31.83 -19.60 -20.29
N SER A 40 32.27 -19.20 -19.10
CA SER A 40 33.68 -19.25 -18.71
C SER A 40 33.77 -19.60 -17.23
N ALA A 41 34.43 -20.72 -16.96
CA ALA A 41 34.73 -21.24 -15.64
C ALA A 41 36.07 -20.70 -15.10
N PHE A 42 36.22 -20.77 -13.76
CA PHE A 42 37.43 -20.56 -12.94
C PHE A 42 37.88 -19.08 -12.82
N LEU A 43 38.16 -18.55 -11.63
CA LEU A 43 39.13 -19.02 -10.63
C LEU A 43 38.68 -18.71 -9.19
N VAL A 44 39.04 -19.61 -8.27
CA VAL A 44 39.08 -19.39 -6.82
C VAL A 44 40.25 -18.45 -6.53
N ASP A 45 40.00 -17.34 -5.85
CA ASP A 45 41.02 -16.58 -5.13
C ASP A 45 40.53 -16.46 -3.68
N GLU A 46 41.25 -17.16 -2.79
CA GLU A 46 41.16 -16.98 -1.35
C GLU A 46 42.02 -15.75 -1.03
N ASP A 47 41.42 -14.65 -0.55
CA ASP A 47 42.03 -13.75 0.45
C ASP A 47 41.10 -12.57 0.78
N ASP A 48 40.85 -12.41 2.09
CA ASP A 48 40.33 -11.22 2.78
C ASP A 48 39.09 -10.52 2.18
N GLU A 49 37.91 -11.09 2.43
CA GLU A 49 36.68 -10.28 2.50
C GLU A 49 36.34 -10.08 3.98
N GLU A 50 36.59 -8.84 4.44
CA GLU A 50 35.98 -8.24 5.62
C GLU A 50 34.57 -8.79 5.76
N ALA A 51 34.20 -9.26 6.96
CA ALA A 51 32.84 -9.68 7.24
C ALA A 51 31.90 -8.58 6.75
N GLU A 52 31.30 -8.77 5.57
CA GLU A 52 30.22 -7.93 5.09
C GLU A 52 29.20 -7.98 6.21
N GLU A 53 29.06 -6.89 6.95
CA GLU A 53 27.88 -6.67 7.75
C GLU A 53 26.74 -6.77 6.76
N VAL A 54 26.13 -7.96 6.68
CA VAL A 54 24.94 -8.22 5.88
C VAL A 54 23.93 -7.20 6.38
N LEU A 55 23.83 -6.09 5.64
CA LEU A 55 22.90 -5.03 5.96
C LEU A 55 21.56 -5.71 6.14
N PRO A 56 20.84 -5.43 7.25
CA PRO A 56 19.53 -6.04 7.44
C PRO A 56 18.75 -5.78 6.16
N ASN A 57 18.25 -6.85 5.53
CA ASN A 57 17.37 -6.77 4.37
C ASN A 57 16.19 -5.89 4.78
N THR A 58 16.29 -4.59 4.59
CA THR A 58 15.32 -3.58 5.03
C THR A 58 14.91 -2.83 3.78
N ASP A 59 13.59 -2.79 3.54
CA ASP A 59 13.02 -2.06 2.42
C ASP A 59 12.42 -0.75 2.93
N VAL A 60 13.27 0.28 3.06
CA VAL A 60 12.85 1.60 3.57
C VAL A 60 11.85 2.27 2.62
N GLN A 61 12.09 2.19 1.31
CA GLN A 61 11.22 2.85 0.33
C GLN A 61 9.85 2.16 0.27
N GLY A 62 9.81 0.83 0.27
CA GLY A 62 8.58 0.07 0.35
C GLY A 62 7.83 0.31 1.66
N ALA A 63 8.55 0.39 2.79
CA ALA A 63 7.94 0.71 4.08
C ALA A 63 7.30 2.11 4.10
N LEU A 64 8.00 3.12 3.58
CA LEU A 64 7.46 4.49 3.48
C LEU A 64 6.26 4.57 2.54
N GLY A 65 6.33 3.91 1.37
CA GLY A 65 5.23 3.85 0.42
C GLY A 65 3.99 3.20 1.02
N LEU A 66 4.15 2.05 1.66
CA LEU A 66 3.03 1.31 2.25
C LEU A 66 2.45 2.01 3.49
N TYR A 67 3.28 2.69 4.29
CA TYR A 67 2.80 3.55 5.37
C TYR A 67 2.02 4.76 4.83
N ALA A 68 2.43 5.34 3.70
CA ALA A 68 1.69 6.43 3.06
C ALA A 68 0.32 5.95 2.55
N GLU A 69 0.23 4.76 1.97
CA GLU A 69 -1.05 4.13 1.61
C GLU A 69 -1.93 3.92 2.86
N ALA A 70 -1.38 3.40 3.96
CA ALA A 70 -2.13 3.25 5.22
C ALA A 70 -2.65 4.61 5.75
N ALA A 71 -1.87 5.69 5.60
CA ALA A 71 -2.32 7.02 5.98
C ALA A 71 -3.44 7.56 5.07
N GLN A 72 -3.42 7.23 3.78
CA GLN A 72 -4.49 7.56 2.84
C GLN A 72 -5.77 6.80 3.20
N ASP A 73 -5.68 5.50 3.45
CA ASP A 73 -6.83 4.68 3.86
C ASP A 73 -7.47 5.19 5.16
N MET A 74 -6.66 5.70 6.10
CA MET A 74 -7.17 6.31 7.33
C MET A 74 -7.99 7.60 7.06
N ALA A 75 -7.58 8.38 6.06
CA ALA A 75 -8.34 9.54 5.62
C ALA A 75 -9.65 9.09 4.95
N THR A 76 -9.62 8.03 4.15
CA THR A 76 -10.81 7.42 3.53
C THR A 76 -11.77 6.88 4.60
N ALA A 77 -11.30 6.14 5.60
CA ALA A 77 -12.12 5.67 6.73
C ALA A 77 -12.87 6.82 7.40
N SER A 78 -12.17 7.95 7.63
CA SER A 78 -12.77 9.13 8.24
C SER A 78 -13.84 9.78 7.33
N LEU A 79 -13.65 9.73 6.01
CA LEU A 79 -14.64 10.18 5.04
C LEU A 79 -15.88 9.27 5.04
N GLU A 80 -15.70 7.96 4.97
CA GLU A 80 -16.81 6.99 4.98
C GLU A 80 -17.65 7.10 6.26
N LEU A 81 -17.01 7.32 7.42
CA LEU A 81 -17.71 7.63 8.67
C LEU A 81 -18.62 8.87 8.52
N SER A 82 -18.11 9.94 7.91
CA SER A 82 -18.87 11.18 7.73
C SER A 82 -20.04 11.05 6.75
N LEU A 83 -19.95 10.08 5.83
CA LEU A 83 -21.00 9.75 4.86
C LEU A 83 -22.04 8.76 5.41
N GLY A 84 -21.85 8.27 6.64
CA GLY A 84 -22.73 7.27 7.27
C GLY A 84 -22.56 5.85 6.72
N ARG A 85 -21.44 5.58 6.03
CA ARG A 85 -21.08 4.26 5.51
C ARG A 85 -20.19 3.55 6.50
N HIS A 86 -20.82 3.02 7.54
CA HIS A 86 -20.13 2.52 8.73
C HIS A 86 -19.33 1.25 8.44
N PHE A 87 -19.84 0.33 7.62
CA PHE A 87 -19.06 -0.85 7.26
C PHE A 87 -17.84 -0.47 6.41
N ALA A 88 -18.02 0.36 5.38
CA ALA A 88 -16.91 0.84 4.58
C ALA A 88 -15.83 1.54 5.43
N CYS A 89 -16.25 2.35 6.42
CA CYS A 89 -15.34 2.95 7.39
C CYS A 89 -14.49 1.91 8.14
N VAL A 90 -15.12 0.84 8.66
CA VAL A 90 -14.41 -0.16 9.47
C VAL A 90 -13.60 -1.15 8.61
N ASP A 91 -14.01 -1.44 7.37
CA ASP A 91 -13.18 -2.14 6.38
C ASP A 91 -11.90 -1.35 6.10
N TYR A 92 -11.99 -0.03 5.83
CA TYR A 92 -10.79 0.79 5.70
C TYR A 92 -9.95 0.80 6.99
N CYS A 93 -10.56 0.75 8.18
CA CYS A 93 -9.81 0.60 9.43
C CYS A 93 -9.01 -0.71 9.49
N ASN A 94 -9.59 -1.83 9.05
CA ASN A 94 -8.91 -3.12 8.91
C ASN A 94 -7.72 -3.00 7.93
N GLN A 95 -7.95 -2.41 6.75
CA GLN A 95 -6.91 -2.19 5.73
C GLN A 95 -5.75 -1.31 6.24
N VAL A 96 -6.05 -0.26 7.01
CA VAL A 96 -5.03 0.58 7.64
C VAL A 96 -4.16 -0.24 8.58
N ALA A 97 -4.77 -1.08 9.41
CA ALA A 97 -4.04 -1.92 10.37
C ALA A 97 -3.14 -2.94 9.65
N GLU A 98 -3.64 -3.59 8.60
CA GLU A 98 -2.85 -4.50 7.77
C GLU A 98 -1.65 -3.77 7.15
N LYS A 99 -1.90 -2.70 6.39
CA LYS A 99 -0.85 -1.97 5.67
C LYS A 99 0.17 -1.35 6.62
N ALA A 100 -0.27 -0.85 7.78
CA ALA A 100 0.62 -0.34 8.82
C ALA A 100 1.57 -1.42 9.35
N ALA A 101 1.06 -2.63 9.64
CA ALA A 101 1.89 -3.74 10.08
C ALA A 101 2.81 -4.24 8.96
N GLN A 102 2.32 -4.30 7.72
CA GLN A 102 3.14 -4.68 6.55
C GLN A 102 4.26 -3.67 6.27
N ALA A 103 4.03 -2.38 6.49
CA ALA A 103 5.07 -1.35 6.39
C ALA A 103 6.18 -1.59 7.42
N VAL A 104 5.82 -1.95 8.65
CA VAL A 104 6.77 -2.36 9.68
C VAL A 104 7.52 -3.64 9.28
N SER A 105 6.84 -4.60 8.65
CA SER A 105 7.46 -5.83 8.14
C SER A 105 8.52 -5.54 7.08
N LEU A 106 8.21 -4.68 6.09
CA LEU A 106 9.16 -4.24 5.07
C LEU A 106 10.38 -3.57 5.68
N LEU A 107 10.17 -2.70 6.68
CA LEU A 107 11.27 -2.03 7.36
C LEU A 107 12.16 -3.02 8.12
N ARG A 108 11.58 -3.99 8.83
CA ARG A 108 12.35 -4.89 9.70
C ARG A 108 12.98 -6.07 8.95
N TYR A 109 12.34 -6.54 7.89
CA TYR A 109 12.65 -7.82 7.25
C TYR A 109 12.78 -7.75 5.73
N GLY A 110 12.50 -6.60 5.12
CA GLY A 110 12.71 -6.36 3.68
C GLY A 110 11.70 -7.07 2.80
N ARG A 111 10.63 -7.57 3.40
CA ARG A 111 9.55 -8.31 2.74
C ARG A 111 8.25 -8.12 3.51
N ARG A 112 7.14 -8.33 2.82
CA ARG A 112 5.83 -8.41 3.47
C ARG A 112 5.73 -9.71 4.27
N SER A 113 5.06 -9.62 5.41
CA SER A 113 4.66 -10.79 6.19
C SER A 113 3.53 -11.53 5.49
N ARG A 114 3.51 -12.86 5.60
CA ARG A 114 2.35 -13.63 5.17
C ARG A 114 1.14 -13.20 6.00
N TYR A 115 0.04 -12.87 5.33
CA TYR A 115 -1.22 -12.46 5.95
C TYR A 115 -2.31 -13.43 5.51
N ASP A 116 -3.05 -13.95 6.49
CA ASP A 116 -4.16 -14.90 6.36
C ASP A 116 -5.45 -14.32 6.95
N HIS A 117 -5.59 -13.00 6.87
CA HIS A 117 -6.70 -12.21 7.42
C HIS A 117 -6.72 -12.06 8.94
N ASP A 118 -5.80 -12.67 9.69
CA ASP A 118 -5.63 -12.45 11.13
C ASP A 118 -4.67 -11.28 11.42
N LEU A 119 -5.24 -10.13 11.81
CA LEU A 119 -4.46 -8.94 12.15
C LEU A 119 -3.68 -9.08 13.47
N ARG A 120 -4.17 -9.87 14.44
CA ARG A 120 -3.45 -10.09 15.70
C ARG A 120 -2.17 -10.89 15.46
N ALA A 121 -2.28 -11.96 14.68
CA ALA A 121 -1.13 -12.77 14.28
C ALA A 121 -0.12 -11.94 13.47
N LEU A 122 -0.59 -11.11 12.54
CA LEU A 122 0.26 -10.19 11.79
C LEU A 122 0.98 -9.19 12.72
N GLY A 123 0.27 -8.59 13.67
CA GLY A 123 0.83 -7.67 14.67
C GLY A 123 1.91 -8.33 15.52
N ALA A 124 1.66 -9.54 16.02
CA ALA A 124 2.63 -10.32 16.78
C ALA A 124 3.89 -10.62 15.97
N LEU A 125 3.71 -11.03 14.69
CA LEU A 125 4.82 -11.35 13.79
C LEU A 125 5.75 -10.16 13.54
N VAL A 126 5.19 -8.96 13.43
CA VAL A 126 5.99 -7.73 13.24
C VAL A 126 6.42 -7.09 14.56
N GLY A 127 6.19 -7.74 15.70
CA GLY A 127 6.59 -7.28 17.03
C GLY A 127 5.86 -6.01 17.48
N ALA A 128 4.55 -5.93 17.23
CA ALA A 128 3.68 -4.91 17.81
C ALA A 128 3.51 -5.15 19.33
N PRO A 129 3.41 -4.09 20.15
CA PRO A 129 3.03 -4.19 21.56
C PRO A 129 1.67 -4.89 21.77
N GLU A 130 1.45 -5.48 22.95
CA GLU A 130 0.24 -6.27 23.25
C GLU A 130 -1.05 -5.45 23.15
N ASP A 131 -1.04 -4.19 23.59
CA ASP A 131 -2.16 -3.27 23.44
C ASP A 131 -2.49 -3.02 21.96
N ILE A 132 -1.49 -2.83 21.11
CA ILE A 132 -1.67 -2.70 19.66
C ILE A 132 -2.23 -3.99 19.04
N GLN A 133 -1.75 -5.16 19.49
CA GLN A 133 -2.26 -6.45 19.02
C GLN A 133 -3.74 -6.65 19.39
N VAL A 134 -4.16 -6.19 20.57
CA VAL A 134 -5.58 -6.23 20.98
C VAL A 134 -6.44 -5.35 20.08
N GLU A 135 -5.97 -4.15 19.72
CA GLU A 135 -6.71 -3.29 18.78
C GLU A 135 -6.76 -3.87 17.36
N MET A 136 -5.68 -4.53 16.94
CA MET A 136 -5.64 -5.25 15.65
C MET A 136 -6.64 -6.42 15.62
N GLU A 137 -6.73 -7.22 16.68
CA GLU A 137 -7.69 -8.32 16.80
C GLU A 137 -9.13 -7.85 16.65
N ARG A 138 -9.48 -6.70 17.25
CA ARG A 138 -10.82 -6.11 17.16
C ARG A 138 -11.22 -5.77 15.73
N LEU A 139 -10.25 -5.52 14.85
CA LEU A 139 -10.49 -5.16 13.45
C LEU A 139 -10.57 -6.39 12.54
N THR A 140 -10.03 -7.55 12.95
CA THR A 140 -10.01 -8.79 12.14
C THR A 140 -11.37 -9.17 11.54
N PRO A 141 -12.51 -9.11 12.27
CA PRO A 141 -13.81 -9.53 11.71
C PRO A 141 -14.30 -8.71 10.53
N PHE A 142 -13.75 -7.50 10.32
CA PHE A 142 -14.21 -6.57 9.29
C PHE A 142 -13.48 -6.71 7.96
N HIS A 143 -12.60 -7.71 7.82
CA HIS A 143 -12.12 -8.09 6.50
C HIS A 143 -13.33 -8.55 5.65
N PRO A 144 -13.50 -8.06 4.40
CA PRO A 144 -14.70 -8.32 3.60
C PRO A 144 -15.03 -9.82 3.44
N GLU A 145 -14.02 -10.68 3.28
CA GLU A 145 -14.25 -12.13 3.16
C GLU A 145 -14.89 -12.72 4.42
N ALA A 146 -14.42 -12.31 5.60
CA ALA A 146 -14.95 -12.78 6.87
C ALA A 146 -16.33 -12.16 7.14
N PHE A 147 -16.45 -10.85 6.97
CA PHE A 147 -17.69 -10.12 7.26
C PHE A 147 -18.85 -10.56 6.36
N TYR A 148 -18.62 -10.65 5.05
CA TYR A 148 -19.66 -11.00 4.09
C TYR A 148 -20.03 -12.49 4.10
N SER A 149 -19.29 -13.33 4.83
CA SER A 149 -19.69 -14.71 5.06
C SER A 149 -20.93 -14.82 5.96
N GLU A 150 -21.15 -13.82 6.83
CA GLU A 150 -22.26 -13.78 7.78
C GLU A 150 -23.26 -12.65 7.51
N THR A 151 -22.85 -11.59 6.81
CA THR A 151 -23.67 -10.39 6.57
C THR A 151 -23.72 -10.05 5.08
N PRO A 152 -24.89 -10.06 4.42
CA PRO A 152 -25.01 -9.61 3.03
C PRO A 152 -24.57 -8.15 2.85
N PRO A 153 -23.95 -7.77 1.70
CA PRO A 153 -23.50 -6.40 1.46
C PRO A 153 -24.59 -5.34 1.62
N GLU A 154 -25.85 -5.67 1.30
CA GLU A 154 -26.99 -4.76 1.41
C GLU A 154 -27.35 -4.41 2.86
N GLU A 155 -26.97 -5.25 3.82
CA GLU A 155 -27.28 -5.10 5.26
C GLU A 155 -26.07 -4.59 6.06
N ALA A 156 -24.90 -4.48 5.44
CA ALA A 156 -23.63 -4.22 6.13
C ALA A 156 -23.62 -2.93 6.98
N ASP A 157 -24.18 -1.85 6.45
CA ASP A 157 -24.27 -0.57 7.15
C ASP A 157 -25.38 -0.53 8.23
N GLU A 158 -26.28 -1.52 8.25
CA GLU A 158 -27.31 -1.66 9.31
C GLU A 158 -26.77 -2.36 10.56
N VAL A 159 -25.71 -3.17 10.40
CA VAL A 159 -25.10 -3.96 11.48
C VAL A 159 -24.16 -3.12 12.35
N ILE A 160 -23.53 -2.08 11.78
CA ILE A 160 -22.53 -1.26 12.47
C ILE A 160 -23.08 0.14 12.70
N SER A 161 -23.12 0.57 13.96
CA SER A 161 -23.54 1.93 14.31
C SER A 161 -22.44 2.96 14.08
N ALA A 162 -22.83 4.24 14.00
CA ALA A 162 -21.88 5.36 13.92
C ALA A 162 -20.95 5.43 15.15
N GLU A 163 -21.44 5.05 16.33
CA GLU A 163 -20.66 5.03 17.56
C GLU A 163 -19.56 3.95 17.51
N GLU A 164 -19.92 2.74 17.06
CA GLU A 164 -18.99 1.63 16.88
C GLU A 164 -17.94 1.96 15.80
N ALA A 165 -18.37 2.46 14.64
CA ALA A 165 -17.45 2.87 13.59
C ALA A 165 -16.48 3.96 14.05
N ASN A 166 -16.96 4.96 14.80
CA ASN A 166 -16.09 5.96 15.39
C ASN A 166 -15.12 5.37 16.44
N HIS A 167 -15.55 4.38 17.22
CA HIS A 167 -14.66 3.67 18.14
C HIS A 167 -13.50 2.99 17.38
N TYR A 168 -13.80 2.23 16.32
CA TYR A 168 -12.78 1.58 15.49
C TYR A 168 -11.82 2.55 14.81
N VAL A 169 -12.30 3.74 14.41
CA VAL A 169 -11.44 4.82 13.92
C VAL A 169 -10.43 5.27 14.99
N GLN A 170 -10.81 5.34 16.27
CA GLN A 170 -9.86 5.70 17.33
C GLN A 170 -8.84 4.57 17.59
N CYS A 171 -9.29 3.32 17.61
CA CYS A 171 -8.42 2.14 17.74
C CYS A 171 -7.37 2.11 16.61
N THR A 172 -7.82 2.34 15.37
CA THR A 172 -6.96 2.36 14.18
C THR A 172 -5.94 3.49 14.21
N ARG A 173 -6.31 4.67 14.74
CA ARG A 173 -5.35 5.78 14.95
C ARG A 173 -4.22 5.40 15.92
N MET A 174 -4.48 4.55 16.91
CA MET A 174 -3.43 4.06 17.81
C MET A 174 -2.44 3.18 17.05
N ILE A 175 -2.95 2.24 16.24
CA ILE A 175 -2.13 1.35 15.40
C ILE A 175 -1.28 2.16 14.42
N LEU A 176 -1.89 3.10 13.68
CA LEU A 176 -1.19 3.91 12.70
C LEU A 176 -0.12 4.80 13.36
N ARG A 177 -0.40 5.36 14.55
CA ARG A 177 0.59 6.14 15.32
C ARG A 177 1.76 5.28 15.80
N TRP A 178 1.50 4.06 16.24
CA TRP A 178 2.55 3.11 16.58
C TRP A 178 3.44 2.81 15.37
N ALA A 179 2.85 2.47 14.23
CA ALA A 179 3.60 2.17 13.01
C ALA A 179 4.41 3.39 12.55
N ARG A 180 3.85 4.60 12.64
CA ARG A 180 4.56 5.86 12.36
C ARG A 180 5.86 5.98 13.14
N ASN A 181 5.82 5.69 14.44
CA ASN A 181 6.97 5.80 15.32
C ASN A 181 8.05 4.77 14.99
N VAL A 182 7.69 3.67 14.34
CA VAL A 182 8.65 2.66 13.87
C VAL A 182 9.21 3.06 12.50
N VAL A 183 8.33 3.37 11.54
CA VAL A 183 8.68 3.61 10.13
C VAL A 183 9.42 4.94 9.93
N LEU A 184 9.01 6.01 10.62
CA LEU A 184 9.60 7.35 10.43
C LEU A 184 10.75 7.67 11.38
N SER A 185 11.10 6.75 12.30
CA SER A 185 12.26 6.91 13.20
C SER A 185 13.48 6.12 12.75
N ALA A 186 13.40 5.48 11.57
CA ALA A 186 14.50 4.75 10.94
C ALA A 186 15.49 5.70 10.26
#